data_AF-G4Y9N5-F1
#
_entry.id   AF-G4Y9N5-F1
#
_cell.length_a   1.000
_cell.length_b   1.000
_cell.length_c   1.000
_cell.angle_alpha   90.00
_cell.angle_beta   90.00
_cell.angle_gamma   90.00
#
_symmetry.space_group_name_H-M   'P 1'
#
loop_
_entity.id
_entity.type
_entity.pdbx_description
1 polymer ?
#
loop_
_entity_poly.entity_id
_entity_poly.type
_entity_poly.pdbx_seq_one_letter_code
_entity_poly.pdbx_strand_id
1 'polypeptide(L)'
;MDNQSFFKSLIATLPKWIHQFRKSKHENIFYTNPDYLFQLLWFLKYHTNTRFQVLIDICGVDYPSRKQRFEVVYNLLSIQYNSRIRVQTSVDEITPICSAVTIFPSAGWWEREVWDMFGVYFSNHPDLRRILTDYGFEGHPLRKDFPLSGYVEVRYDDSEKRVVSEPIEMTQEFRYFDFASPWEQSSRSDKSRKK
;
A
#
# COMPACT_ATOMS: atom_id res chain seq x y z
N MET A 1 -15.22 4.21 -22.92
CA MET A 1 -16.24 3.19 -23.23
C MET A 1 -16.45 2.35 -22.00
N ASP A 2 -17.70 2.17 -21.58
CA ASP A 2 -18.05 1.87 -20.18
C ASP A 2 -17.79 0.41 -19.75
N ASN A 3 -16.67 0.18 -19.06
CA ASN A 3 -16.39 -1.05 -18.31
C ASN A 3 -17.38 -1.31 -17.15
N GLN A 4 -18.44 -0.52 -17.02
CA GLN A 4 -19.37 -0.56 -15.89
C GLN A 4 -20.20 -1.85 -15.86
N SER A 5 -20.65 -2.33 -17.02
CA SER A 5 -21.39 -3.60 -17.13
C SER A 5 -20.50 -4.78 -16.73
N PHE A 6 -19.24 -4.76 -17.15
CA PHE A 6 -18.24 -5.78 -16.81
C PHE A 6 -17.94 -5.82 -15.31
N PHE A 7 -17.76 -4.68 -14.66
CA PHE A 7 -17.52 -4.68 -13.21
C PHE A 7 -18.74 -5.09 -12.41
N LYS A 8 -19.95 -4.75 -12.87
CA LYS A 8 -21.18 -5.27 -12.27
C LYS A 8 -21.28 -6.79 -12.37
N SER A 9 -20.94 -7.38 -13.52
CA SER A 9 -20.95 -8.84 -13.65
C SER A 9 -19.88 -9.49 -12.77
N LEU A 10 -18.69 -8.89 -12.66
CA LEU A 10 -17.61 -9.38 -11.80
C LEU A 10 -18.02 -9.41 -10.31
N ILE A 11 -18.68 -8.34 -9.84
CA ILE A 11 -19.22 -8.28 -8.47
C ILE A 11 -20.28 -9.38 -8.26
N ALA A 12 -21.14 -9.61 -9.24
CA ALA A 12 -22.15 -10.67 -9.17
C ALA A 12 -21.52 -12.07 -9.13
N THR A 13 -20.39 -12.28 -9.80
CA THR A 13 -19.67 -13.57 -9.78
C THR A 13 -18.90 -13.81 -8.48
N LEU A 14 -18.43 -12.75 -7.80
CA LEU A 14 -17.53 -12.85 -6.64
C LEU A 14 -18.07 -12.11 -5.40
N PRO A 15 -19.30 -12.39 -4.93
CA PRO A 15 -19.92 -11.62 -3.85
C PRO A 15 -19.21 -11.79 -2.49
N LYS A 16 -18.51 -12.92 -2.28
CA LYS A 16 -17.83 -13.22 -1.02
C LYS A 16 -16.50 -12.47 -0.87
N TRP A 17 -15.81 -12.18 -1.97
CA TRP A 17 -14.45 -11.62 -1.94
C TRP A 17 -14.44 -10.10 -2.06
N ILE A 18 -15.43 -9.52 -2.73
CA ILE A 18 -15.50 -8.07 -2.94
C ILE A 18 -16.44 -7.47 -1.91
N HIS A 19 -15.90 -6.68 -0.98
CA HIS A 19 -16.68 -5.96 0.01
C HIS A 19 -17.32 -4.71 -0.59
N GLN A 20 -16.53 -3.93 -1.32
CA GLN A 20 -16.98 -2.67 -1.91
C GLN A 20 -16.30 -2.42 -3.26
N PHE A 21 -17.03 -1.79 -4.17
CA PHE A 21 -16.49 -1.31 -5.44
C PHE A 21 -16.68 0.20 -5.55
N ARG A 22 -15.62 0.92 -5.90
CA ARG A 22 -15.67 2.36 -6.16
C ARG A 22 -15.14 2.64 -7.56
N LYS A 23 -15.96 3.30 -8.39
CA LYS A 23 -15.56 3.84 -9.68
C LYS A 23 -15.28 5.33 -9.52
N SER A 24 -14.06 5.74 -9.83
CA SER A 24 -13.68 7.14 -10.08
C SER A 24 -13.63 7.40 -11.58
N LYS A 25 -13.49 8.66 -12.01
CA LYS A 25 -13.46 9.04 -13.44
C LYS A 25 -12.41 8.27 -14.24
N HIS A 26 -11.27 7.92 -13.63
CA HIS A 26 -10.15 7.25 -14.28
C HIS A 26 -9.75 5.91 -13.65
N GLU A 27 -10.37 5.51 -12.54
CA GLU A 27 -9.90 4.38 -11.73
C GLU A 27 -11.04 3.50 -11.24
N ASN A 28 -10.81 2.20 -11.22
CA ASN A 28 -11.71 1.19 -10.68
C ASN A 28 -11.04 0.55 -9.47
N ILE A 29 -11.71 0.62 -8.33
CA ILE A 29 -11.15 0.22 -7.04
C ILE A 29 -12.04 -0.87 -6.44
N PHE A 30 -11.44 -2.03 -6.13
CA PHE A 30 -12.05 -3.08 -5.35
C PHE A 30 -11.50 -3.08 -3.93
N TYR A 31 -12.38 -3.09 -2.96
CA TYR A 31 -12.05 -3.31 -1.56
C TYR A 31 -12.32 -4.78 -1.23
N THR A 32 -11.31 -5.45 -0.67
CA THR A 32 -11.41 -6.84 -0.24
C THR A 32 -10.86 -7.02 1.16
N ASN A 33 -11.31 -8.07 1.83
CA ASN A 33 -10.77 -8.48 3.13
C ASN A 33 -9.42 -9.20 2.91
N PRO A 34 -8.47 -9.09 3.85
CA PRO A 34 -7.15 -9.71 3.72
C PRO A 34 -7.22 -11.23 3.50
N ASP A 35 -8.19 -11.92 4.11
CA ASP A 35 -8.40 -13.38 3.98
C ASP A 35 -8.69 -13.84 2.54
N TYR A 36 -9.33 -12.99 1.74
CA TYR A 36 -9.77 -13.32 0.37
C TYR A 36 -8.90 -12.69 -0.71
N LEU A 37 -7.88 -11.91 -0.32
CA LEU A 37 -7.01 -11.19 -1.25
C LEU A 37 -6.33 -12.14 -2.23
N PHE A 38 -5.77 -13.24 -1.73
CA PHE A 38 -5.05 -14.22 -2.55
C PHE A 38 -5.95 -14.82 -3.65
N GLN A 39 -7.15 -15.25 -3.26
CA GLN A 39 -8.13 -15.85 -4.17
C GLN A 39 -8.62 -14.84 -5.19
N LEU A 40 -8.82 -13.58 -4.79
CA LEU A 40 -9.21 -12.51 -5.70
C LEU A 40 -8.11 -12.20 -6.72
N LEU A 41 -6.85 -12.03 -6.28
CA LEU A 41 -5.72 -11.81 -7.18
C LEU A 41 -5.52 -12.99 -8.14
N TRP A 42 -5.71 -14.21 -7.64
CA TRP A 42 -5.62 -15.42 -8.45
C TRP A 42 -6.70 -15.41 -9.56
N PHE A 43 -7.95 -15.14 -9.20
CA PHE A 43 -9.04 -15.01 -10.17
C PHE A 43 -8.77 -13.91 -11.19
N LEU A 44 -8.38 -12.71 -10.75
CA LEU A 44 -8.11 -11.58 -11.64
C LEU A 44 -7.03 -11.89 -12.68
N LYS A 45 -6.00 -12.65 -12.29
CA LYS A 45 -4.92 -13.04 -13.20
C LYS A 45 -5.34 -14.09 -14.23
N TYR A 46 -6.00 -15.18 -13.82
CA TYR A 46 -6.23 -16.34 -14.70
C TYR A 46 -7.57 -16.37 -15.40
N HIS A 47 -8.60 -15.68 -14.88
CA HIS A 47 -9.91 -15.71 -15.52
C HIS A 47 -9.89 -15.04 -16.90
N THR A 48 -10.51 -15.71 -17.88
CA THR A 48 -10.46 -15.35 -19.29
C THR A 48 -10.87 -13.90 -19.56
N ASN A 49 -11.86 -13.38 -18.84
CA ASN A 49 -12.36 -12.02 -19.08
C ASN A 49 -11.60 -10.94 -18.31
N THR A 50 -10.77 -11.28 -17.31
CA THR A 50 -10.07 -10.28 -16.47
C THR A 50 -8.58 -10.19 -16.79
N ARG A 51 -7.91 -11.32 -17.07
CA ARG A 51 -6.49 -11.43 -17.51
C ARG A 51 -5.57 -10.27 -17.05
N PHE A 52 -5.54 -10.01 -15.74
CA PHE A 52 -4.63 -9.04 -15.14
C PHE A 52 -3.27 -9.68 -14.94
N GLN A 53 -2.50 -9.74 -16.03
CA GLN A 53 -1.22 -10.48 -16.07
C GLN A 53 -0.08 -9.71 -15.42
N VAL A 54 -0.15 -8.37 -15.40
CA VAL A 54 0.94 -7.51 -14.92
C VAL A 54 0.56 -6.87 -13.59
N LEU A 55 1.36 -7.16 -12.56
CA LEU A 55 1.40 -6.40 -11.32
C LEU A 55 2.30 -5.18 -11.55
N ILE A 56 1.73 -3.99 -11.41
CA ILE A 56 2.44 -2.74 -11.62
C ILE A 56 3.16 -2.33 -10.33
N ASP A 57 2.44 -2.40 -9.21
CA ASP A 57 2.89 -1.80 -7.96
C ASP A 57 2.09 -2.36 -6.76
N ILE A 58 2.74 -2.43 -5.60
CA ILE A 58 2.12 -2.67 -4.29
C ILE A 58 2.57 -1.56 -3.34
N CYS A 59 1.60 -0.75 -2.90
CA CYS A 59 1.85 0.36 -1.99
C CYS A 59 1.17 0.12 -0.63
N GLY A 60 1.78 0.60 0.44
CA GLY A 60 1.15 0.76 1.75
C GLY A 60 0.69 2.21 1.96
N VAL A 61 -0.43 2.40 2.65
CA VAL A 61 -0.90 3.70 3.12
C VAL A 61 -1.25 3.60 4.59
N ASP A 62 -0.78 4.55 5.38
CA ASP A 62 -1.05 4.63 6.81
C ASP A 62 -2.18 5.64 7.12
N TYR A 63 -3.28 5.15 7.68
CA TYR A 63 -4.42 5.92 8.19
C TYR A 63 -4.55 5.73 9.70
N PRO A 64 -3.86 6.53 10.53
CA PRO A 64 -3.79 6.33 11.99
C PRO A 64 -5.15 6.51 12.70
N SER A 65 -6.11 7.19 12.07
CA SER A 65 -7.46 7.37 12.61
C SER A 65 -8.37 6.14 12.48
N ARG A 66 -7.97 5.13 11.71
CA ARG A 66 -8.75 3.90 11.48
C ARG A 66 -8.27 2.79 12.40
N LYS A 67 -9.19 1.88 12.79
CA LYS A 67 -8.84 0.67 13.54
C LYS A 67 -7.87 -0.22 12.74
N GLN A 68 -8.24 -0.49 11.48
CA GLN A 68 -7.35 -1.06 10.47
C GLN A 68 -6.51 0.07 9.90
N ARG A 69 -5.35 0.25 10.51
CA ARG A 69 -4.43 1.36 10.28
C ARG A 69 -3.87 1.36 8.86
N PHE A 70 -3.47 0.19 8.35
CA PHE A 70 -2.77 0.08 7.08
C PHE A 70 -3.73 -0.29 5.96
N GLU A 71 -3.56 0.35 4.81
CA GLU A 71 -4.23 0.00 3.57
C GLU A 71 -3.18 -0.45 2.56
N VAL A 72 -3.20 -1.71 2.16
CA VAL A 72 -2.31 -2.26 1.13
C VAL A 72 -3.03 -2.21 -0.20
N VAL A 73 -2.36 -1.65 -1.20
CA VAL A 73 -2.92 -1.29 -2.50
C VAL A 73 -2.16 -2.02 -3.59
N TYR A 74 -2.85 -2.87 -4.34
CA TYR A 74 -2.34 -3.58 -5.49
C TYR A 74 -2.82 -2.90 -6.78
N ASN A 75 -1.89 -2.42 -7.59
CA ASN A 75 -2.19 -1.85 -8.90
C ASN A 75 -1.92 -2.90 -9.99
N LEU A 76 -2.96 -3.26 -10.73
CA LEU A 76 -2.92 -4.32 -11.74
C LEU A 76 -3.22 -3.76 -13.14
N LEU A 77 -2.55 -4.33 -14.15
CA LEU A 77 -2.75 -4.02 -15.56
C LEU A 77 -3.07 -5.30 -16.35
N SER A 78 -4.14 -5.23 -17.14
CA SER A 78 -4.41 -6.18 -18.21
C SER A 78 -3.95 -5.60 -19.53
N ILE A 79 -2.93 -6.21 -20.13
CA ILE A 79 -2.42 -5.82 -21.45
C ILE A 79 -3.46 -6.15 -22.53
N GLN A 80 -4.08 -7.34 -22.45
CA GLN A 80 -5.05 -7.83 -23.43
C GLN A 80 -6.26 -6.89 -23.57
N TYR A 81 -6.74 -6.37 -22.44
CA TYR A 81 -7.94 -5.52 -22.39
C TYR A 81 -7.63 -4.04 -22.20
N ASN A 82 -6.33 -3.67 -22.19
CA ASN A 82 -5.84 -2.32 -21.91
C ASN A 82 -6.59 -1.65 -20.73
N SER A 83 -6.70 -2.38 -19.63
CA SER A 83 -7.53 -1.99 -18.48
C SER A 83 -6.72 -2.05 -17.20
N ARG A 84 -6.96 -1.11 -16.28
CA ARG A 84 -6.31 -1.02 -14.98
C ARG A 84 -7.33 -1.16 -13.85
N ILE A 85 -6.92 -1.85 -12.80
CA ILE A 85 -7.71 -2.04 -11.59
C ILE A 85 -6.80 -1.88 -10.39
N ARG A 86 -7.36 -1.29 -9.33
CA ARG A 86 -6.76 -1.24 -8.01
C ARG A 86 -7.51 -2.16 -7.07
N VAL A 87 -6.79 -3.02 -6.35
CA VAL A 87 -7.35 -3.84 -5.27
C VAL A 87 -6.77 -3.33 -3.95
N GLN A 88 -7.63 -2.99 -2.99
CA GLN A 88 -7.26 -2.42 -1.70
C GLN A 88 -7.69 -3.35 -0.58
N THR A 89 -6.83 -3.53 0.42
CA THR A 89 -7.10 -4.31 1.63
C THR A 89 -6.72 -3.52 2.86
N SER A 90 -7.60 -3.49 3.84
CA SER A 90 -7.36 -2.85 5.13
C SER A 90 -6.86 -3.89 6.13
N VAL A 91 -5.78 -3.56 6.84
CA VAL A 91 -5.03 -4.47 7.72
C VAL A 91 -4.58 -3.74 8.98
N ASP A 92 -4.47 -4.49 10.07
CA ASP A 92 -3.96 -3.98 11.35
C ASP A 92 -2.43 -4.13 11.40
N GLU A 93 -1.79 -3.77 12.51
CA GLU A 93 -0.32 -3.88 12.61
C GLU A 93 0.18 -5.32 12.78
N ILE A 94 -0.67 -6.21 13.30
CA ILE A 94 -0.31 -7.57 13.72
C ILE A 94 -0.84 -8.61 12.73
N THR A 95 -1.93 -8.30 12.04
CA THR A 95 -2.63 -9.26 11.20
C THR A 95 -1.82 -9.54 9.93
N PRO A 96 -1.41 -10.80 9.68
CA PRO A 96 -0.61 -11.14 8.52
C PRO A 96 -1.48 -11.20 7.25
N ILE A 97 -0.90 -10.80 6.12
CA ILE A 97 -1.51 -10.95 4.79
C ILE A 97 -0.88 -12.14 4.07
N CYS A 98 -1.62 -12.83 3.21
CA CYS A 98 -1.03 -13.85 2.34
C CYS A 98 -0.23 -13.19 1.20
N SER A 99 1.04 -13.56 1.04
CA SER A 99 1.91 -13.09 -0.03
C SER A 99 1.34 -13.46 -1.41
N ALA A 100 1.44 -12.51 -2.34
CA ALA A 100 1.06 -12.67 -3.73
C ALA A 100 2.21 -13.17 -4.63
N VAL A 101 3.39 -13.48 -4.07
CA VAL A 101 4.60 -13.90 -4.83
C VAL A 101 4.34 -15.11 -5.73
N THR A 102 3.56 -16.08 -5.26
CA THR A 102 3.22 -17.28 -6.05
C THR A 102 2.35 -16.96 -7.27
N ILE A 103 1.57 -15.89 -7.19
CA ILE A 103 0.74 -15.39 -8.30
C ILE A 103 1.60 -14.48 -9.19
N PHE A 104 2.28 -13.50 -8.60
CA PHE A 104 3.11 -12.50 -9.28
C PHE A 104 4.51 -12.53 -8.69
N PRO A 105 5.52 -13.11 -9.39
CA PRO A 105 6.88 -13.13 -8.89
C PRO A 105 7.47 -11.73 -8.63
N SER A 106 6.98 -10.70 -9.34
CA SER A 106 7.35 -9.31 -9.11
C SER A 106 6.90 -8.75 -7.76
N ALA A 107 5.92 -9.37 -7.09
CA ALA A 107 5.42 -8.91 -5.80
C ALA A 107 6.48 -8.98 -4.69
N GLY A 108 7.50 -9.85 -4.81
CA GLY A 108 8.41 -10.10 -3.69
C GLY A 108 9.22 -8.87 -3.26
N TRP A 109 9.62 -8.03 -4.20
CA TRP A 109 10.35 -6.79 -3.87
C TRP A 109 9.43 -5.75 -3.23
N TRP A 110 8.22 -5.59 -3.77
CA TRP A 110 7.23 -4.64 -3.25
C TRP A 110 6.69 -5.04 -1.88
N GLU A 111 6.43 -6.32 -1.64
CA GLU A 111 5.99 -6.81 -0.32
C GLU A 111 7.08 -6.61 0.74
N ARG A 112 8.35 -6.78 0.38
CA ARG A 112 9.48 -6.44 1.27
C ARG A 112 9.58 -4.95 1.55
N GLU A 113 9.37 -4.10 0.55
CA GLU A 113 9.34 -2.66 0.72
C GLU A 113 8.22 -2.23 1.67
N VAL A 114 7.01 -2.77 1.49
CA VAL A 114 5.87 -2.49 2.38
C VAL A 114 6.14 -2.98 3.80
N TRP A 115 6.80 -4.13 3.96
CA TRP A 115 7.25 -4.61 5.27
C TRP A 115 8.27 -3.64 5.91
N ASP A 116 9.27 -3.19 5.17
CA ASP A 116 10.31 -2.32 5.69
C ASP A 116 9.76 -0.93 6.08
N MET A 117 8.93 -0.34 5.21
CA MET A 117 8.43 1.01 5.37
C MET A 117 7.23 1.15 6.32
N PHE A 118 6.33 0.16 6.33
CA PHE A 118 5.08 0.21 7.11
C PHE A 118 4.99 -0.88 8.18
N GLY A 119 5.77 -1.95 8.09
CA GLY A 119 5.71 -3.07 9.04
C GLY A 119 4.50 -3.98 8.86
N VAL A 120 3.94 -4.06 7.64
CA VAL A 120 2.83 -4.98 7.33
C VAL A 120 3.38 -6.36 6.99
N TYR A 121 3.04 -7.37 7.79
CA TYR A 121 3.62 -8.71 7.65
C TYR A 121 2.95 -9.52 6.54
N PHE A 122 3.78 -10.12 5.67
CA PHE A 122 3.33 -11.04 4.61
C PHE A 122 3.70 -12.49 4.94
N SER A 123 2.70 -13.31 5.21
CA SER A 123 2.81 -14.76 5.33
C SER A 123 3.12 -15.44 3.99
N ASN A 124 3.86 -16.55 4.03
CA ASN A 124 4.29 -17.33 2.84
C ASN A 124 5.21 -16.58 1.87
N HIS A 125 5.81 -15.46 2.28
CA HIS A 125 6.85 -14.79 1.49
C HIS A 125 8.19 -15.56 1.61
N PRO A 126 8.94 -15.79 0.51
CA PRO A 126 10.15 -16.61 0.53
C PRO A 126 11.33 -16.01 1.33
N ASP A 127 11.52 -14.69 1.27
CA ASP A 127 12.60 -13.97 2.00
C ASP A 127 12.09 -12.60 2.47
N LEU A 128 11.38 -12.55 3.60
CA LEU A 128 10.85 -11.30 4.15
C LEU A 128 11.87 -10.64 5.08
N ARG A 129 12.63 -9.68 4.54
CA ARG A 129 13.58 -8.84 5.28
C ARG A 129 13.61 -7.43 4.72
N ARG A 130 14.20 -6.50 5.50
CA ARG A 130 14.41 -5.10 5.11
C ARG A 130 15.14 -4.99 3.76
N ILE A 131 14.93 -3.88 3.07
CA ILE A 131 15.47 -3.67 1.73
C ILE A 131 15.92 -2.23 1.49
N LEU A 132 15.18 -1.23 1.97
CA LEU A 132 15.51 0.18 1.77
C LEU A 132 16.26 0.76 2.98
N THR A 133 15.91 0.33 4.20
CA THR A 133 16.53 0.82 5.42
C THR A 133 17.89 0.17 5.70
N ASP A 134 18.68 0.82 6.56
CA ASP A 134 19.95 0.27 7.02
C ASP A 134 19.74 -1.05 7.82
N TYR A 135 20.77 -1.87 7.89
CA TYR A 135 20.71 -3.21 8.47
C TYR A 135 20.29 -3.21 9.95
N GLY A 136 20.74 -2.20 10.72
CA GLY A 136 20.42 -2.02 12.13
C GLY A 136 19.26 -1.07 12.40
N PHE A 137 18.48 -0.71 11.38
CA PHE A 137 17.45 0.31 11.52
C PHE A 137 16.29 -0.17 12.42
N GLU A 138 15.94 0.65 13.40
CA GLU A 138 14.83 0.40 14.31
C GLU A 138 13.60 1.23 13.91
N GLY A 139 12.46 0.56 13.73
CA GLY A 139 11.21 1.18 13.31
C GLY A 139 10.91 1.07 11.81
N HIS A 140 9.87 1.82 11.41
CA HIS A 140 9.24 1.81 10.08
C HIS A 140 9.02 3.25 9.60
N PRO A 141 9.84 3.77 8.66
CA PRO A 141 9.94 5.20 8.36
C PRO A 141 8.67 5.88 7.84
N LEU A 142 7.83 5.19 7.07
CA LEU A 142 6.66 5.80 6.43
C LEU A 142 5.39 5.78 7.29
N ARG A 143 5.48 5.27 8.52
CA ARG A 143 4.41 5.42 9.51
C ARG A 143 4.30 6.89 9.92
N LYS A 144 3.07 7.37 10.14
CA LYS A 144 2.81 8.77 10.52
C LYS A 144 3.34 9.14 11.90
N ASP A 145 3.66 8.16 12.74
CA ASP A 145 4.23 8.37 14.07
C ASP A 145 5.76 8.52 14.03
N PHE A 146 6.40 8.15 12.91
CA PHE A 146 7.86 8.23 12.78
C PHE A 146 8.29 9.66 12.45
N PRO A 147 9.26 10.25 13.17
CA PRO A 147 9.69 11.62 12.94
C PRO A 147 10.46 11.74 11.62
N LEU A 148 10.36 12.89 10.96
CA LEU A 148 11.00 13.14 9.66
C LEU A 148 12.52 12.92 9.69
N SER A 149 13.18 13.37 10.77
CA SER A 149 14.64 13.25 10.91
C SER A 149 15.11 11.89 11.42
N GLY A 150 14.18 11.02 11.86
CA GLY A 150 14.52 9.79 12.57
C GLY A 150 14.99 10.03 14.01
N TYR A 151 15.57 8.99 14.60
CA TYR A 151 16.02 9.00 16.00
C TYR A 151 17.54 9.05 16.16
N VAL A 152 18.27 8.67 15.11
CA VAL A 152 19.70 8.40 15.15
C VAL A 152 20.39 9.11 14.00
N GLU A 153 21.53 9.71 14.28
CA GLU A 153 22.47 10.21 13.29
C GLU A 153 23.78 9.41 13.32
N VAL A 154 24.59 9.58 12.28
CA VAL A 154 25.79 8.79 12.08
C VAL A 154 26.99 9.71 11.94
N ARG A 155 28.02 9.48 12.77
CA ARG A 155 29.31 10.19 12.70
C ARG A 155 30.49 9.23 12.70
N TYR A 156 31.61 9.64 12.10
CA TYR A 156 32.87 8.92 12.23
C TYR A 156 33.55 9.30 13.54
N ASP A 157 33.95 8.31 14.33
CA ASP A 157 34.76 8.51 15.53
C ASP A 157 36.20 8.08 15.27
N ASP A 158 37.13 9.05 15.33
CA ASP A 158 38.55 8.79 15.08
C ASP A 158 39.21 7.96 16.20
N SER A 159 38.69 8.06 17.44
CA SER A 159 39.22 7.32 18.59
C SER A 159 38.95 5.83 18.47
N GLU A 160 37.73 5.47 18.03
CA GLU A 160 37.32 4.08 17.81
C GLU A 160 37.59 3.59 16.37
N LYS A 161 37.98 4.50 15.47
CA LYS A 161 38.19 4.25 14.02
C LYS A 161 37.01 3.57 13.34
N ARG A 162 35.79 3.92 13.74
CA ARG A 162 34.55 3.36 13.20
C ARG A 162 33.45 4.40 13.09
N VAL A 163 32.41 4.03 12.38
CA VAL A 163 31.19 4.79 12.26
C VAL A 163 30.30 4.46 13.47
N VAL A 164 29.87 5.48 14.21
CA VAL A 164 29.04 5.37 15.42
C VAL A 164 27.67 5.99 15.16
N SER A 165 26.65 5.35 15.71
CA SER A 165 25.25 5.77 15.67
C SER A 165 24.89 6.42 17.00
N GLU A 166 24.51 7.70 16.99
CA GLU A 166 24.18 8.48 18.19
C GLU A 166 22.78 9.08 18.08
N PRO A 167 22.13 9.42 19.22
CA PRO A 167 20.87 10.17 19.19
C PRO A 167 21.02 11.47 18.40
N ILE A 168 20.00 11.81 17.61
CA ILE A 168 20.05 12.96 16.72
C ILE A 168 20.12 14.30 17.46
N GLU A 169 21.07 15.16 17.08
CA GLU A 169 21.20 16.53 17.58
C GLU A 169 21.36 17.50 16.40
N MET A 170 20.25 18.13 16.00
CA MET A 170 20.26 19.07 14.87
C MET A 170 20.69 20.47 15.30
N THR A 171 21.64 21.06 14.57
CA THR A 171 22.02 22.47 14.75
C THR A 171 20.89 23.44 14.44
N GLN A 172 20.00 23.07 13.52
CA GLN A 172 18.77 23.79 13.18
C GLN A 172 17.61 22.79 13.13
N GLU A 173 16.56 23.07 13.89
CA GLU A 173 15.34 22.26 13.88
C GLU A 173 14.54 22.42 12.57
N PHE A 174 13.77 21.38 12.25
CA PHE A 174 12.86 21.40 11.12
C PHE A 174 11.71 22.40 11.36
N ARG A 175 11.53 23.35 10.43
CA ARG A 175 10.45 24.34 10.49
C ARG A 175 9.23 23.84 9.73
N TYR A 176 8.16 23.53 10.46
CA TYR A 176 6.86 23.23 9.87
C TYR A 176 6.10 24.51 9.56
N PHE A 177 5.71 24.70 8.30
CA PHE A 177 4.88 25.81 7.87
C PHE A 177 3.47 25.32 7.56
N ASP A 178 2.47 25.91 8.22
CA ASP A 178 1.08 25.66 7.90
C ASP A 178 0.62 26.62 6.79
N PHE A 179 0.38 26.07 5.60
CA PHE A 179 -0.15 26.80 4.45
C PHE A 179 -1.66 26.59 4.27
N ALA A 180 -2.35 25.98 5.24
CA ALA A 180 -3.77 25.74 5.16
C ALA A 180 -4.54 27.06 5.10
N SER A 181 -5.45 27.16 4.12
CA SER A 181 -6.37 28.30 4.07
C SER A 181 -7.49 28.09 5.10
N PRO A 182 -7.90 29.13 5.84
CA PRO A 182 -9.07 29.05 6.72
C PRO A 182 -10.40 28.83 5.98
N TRP A 183 -10.42 29.00 4.65
CA TRP A 183 -11.62 28.88 3.82
C TRP A 183 -11.73 27.49 3.21
N GLU A 184 -12.96 26.97 3.09
CA GLU A 184 -13.22 25.69 2.42
C GLU A 184 -12.93 25.82 0.92
N GLN A 185 -11.83 25.19 0.45
CA GLN A 185 -11.35 25.35 -0.92
C GLN A 185 -12.07 24.47 -1.96
N SER A 186 -12.87 23.46 -1.54
CA SER A 186 -13.58 22.58 -2.48
C SER A 186 -14.80 21.89 -1.87
N SER A 187 -15.99 22.39 -2.20
CA SER A 187 -17.29 21.76 -1.88
C SER A 187 -17.84 20.92 -3.04
N ARG A 188 -16.98 20.14 -3.72
CA ARG A 188 -17.41 19.25 -4.80
C ARG A 188 -17.05 17.79 -4.54
N SER A 189 -17.77 17.17 -3.61
CA SER A 189 -17.98 15.72 -3.61
C SER A 189 -19.27 15.40 -4.39
N ASP A 190 -19.11 14.89 -5.61
CA ASP A 190 -20.07 14.27 -6.53
C ASP A 190 -21.56 14.17 -6.12
N LYS A 191 -22.40 14.94 -6.83
CA LYS A 191 -23.83 14.66 -7.03
C LYS A 191 -24.03 13.44 -7.95
N SER A 192 -23.64 12.25 -7.51
CA SER A 192 -23.98 10.97 -8.19
C SER A 192 -24.75 9.99 -7.29
N ARG A 193 -25.34 10.48 -6.20
CA ARG A 193 -26.39 9.80 -5.42
C ARG A 193 -27.72 10.52 -5.64
N LYS A 194 -28.45 10.12 -6.69
CA LYS A 194 -29.93 10.17 -6.86
C LYS A 194 -30.27 10.15 -8.35
N LYS A 195 -30.50 8.95 -8.87
CA LYS A 195 -31.68 8.55 -9.66
C LYS A 195 -31.62 7.05 -9.89
#